data_AF-A0AAE6YGJ9-F1
#
_entry.id   AF-A0AAE6YGJ9-F1
#
_cell.length_a   1.000
_cell.length_b   1.000
_cell.length_c   1.000
_cell.angle_alpha   90.00
_cell.angle_beta   90.00
_cell.angle_gamma   90.00
#
_symmetry.space_group_name_H-M   'P 1'
#
loop_
_entity.id
_entity.type
_entity.pdbx_description
1 polymer ?
#
loop_
_entity_poly.entity_id
_entity_poly.type
_entity_poly.pdbx_seq_one_letter_code
_entity_poly.pdbx_strand_id
1 'polypeptide(L)'
;MTDPLSRDTAAARRDGDRGSADLAALRQAVDAVLGAPDRAPTEVEVAALRAIGRARLMSLSGYAGERVEADAPWSLVREACAALAALDIVLTPRQQALREAACAERLRAADAEADGTSVAAESAALARERAELLAVLGQSRDPSMLDLLLEHRFVPGLADLPDWSGLLNGPARARLAADPEDPAASLLLSEDETRSEALRVFAEGDELSAVAAAHRMLSDPSGPPWDLLGLISAESSDRRLLAAATAIGGLGPGSLVLARRIIRRITAAPGPDRLDVLAALVTAVGRHSRQGRVQLAHTTARELERHGVRQAMHGSWARTFYESEIDDDVLTRLLERPDDDSLEEALGYMGAIDFLLTAGGRPEGLTLSADARRRLLSRLPYDAEEFGAPEDVLRRVLAVSYAGLRGASGFVEAVAGSPVAAATPVRYVHSGHGVLEVALSAHAITAVGWFGRLAAERQDQRALREAQTWLQHLDVVDGHPSLERARLVGLGILGVWRPLLLGLVPGDPVLHEAAANVVMDWLPTPYPTDTPTDHASVARWIGQRLTAGRVTDPEVREVLSTLVTALGQRLGSYVHDPMPTTPPTVSIPSMPDLGGPQ
;
A
#
# COMPACT_ATOMS: atom_id res chain seq x y z
N MET A 1 -17.86 -31.17 57.32
CA MET A 1 -16.55 -30.59 56.94
C MET A 1 -16.12 -31.26 55.64
N THR A 2 -16.51 -30.68 54.51
CA THR A 2 -16.07 -31.11 53.18
C THR A 2 -14.85 -30.29 52.80
N ASP A 3 -13.76 -31.00 52.49
CA ASP A 3 -12.42 -30.48 52.26
C ASP A 3 -12.36 -29.57 51.02
N PRO A 4 -12.04 -28.27 51.17
CA PRO A 4 -12.00 -27.31 50.06
C PRO A 4 -10.81 -27.54 49.10
N LEU A 5 -9.84 -28.40 49.46
CA LEU A 5 -8.68 -28.72 48.61
C LEU A 5 -8.99 -29.70 47.46
N SER A 6 -10.16 -30.36 47.47
CA SER A 6 -10.52 -31.35 46.45
C SER A 6 -11.21 -30.77 45.20
N ARG A 7 -11.65 -29.50 45.22
CA ARG A 7 -12.32 -28.88 44.05
C ARG A 7 -11.35 -28.23 43.08
N ASP A 8 -10.25 -27.62 43.55
CA ASP A 8 -9.24 -27.01 42.69
C ASP A 8 -8.44 -28.06 41.89
N THR A 9 -8.23 -29.25 42.45
CA THR A 9 -7.59 -30.37 41.75
C THR A 9 -8.45 -30.99 40.66
N ALA A 10 -9.79 -30.91 40.76
CA ALA A 10 -10.70 -31.42 39.74
C ALA A 10 -10.88 -30.46 38.55
N ALA A 11 -10.84 -29.14 38.79
CA ALA A 11 -10.84 -28.14 37.73
C ALA A 11 -9.53 -28.15 36.93
N ALA A 12 -8.38 -28.20 37.62
CA ALA A 12 -7.06 -28.31 36.97
C ALA A 12 -6.90 -29.62 36.17
N ARG A 13 -7.48 -30.74 36.64
CA ARG A 13 -7.50 -31.99 35.86
C ARG A 13 -8.41 -31.93 34.64
N ARG A 14 -9.55 -31.24 34.71
CA ARG A 14 -10.45 -31.07 33.55
C ARG A 14 -9.88 -30.14 32.48
N ASP A 15 -9.13 -29.11 32.86
CA ASP A 15 -8.42 -28.25 31.90
C ASP A 15 -7.21 -28.97 31.28
N GLY A 16 -6.51 -29.82 32.04
CA GLY A 16 -5.46 -30.70 31.52
C GLY A 16 -5.99 -31.76 30.53
N ASP A 17 -7.12 -32.39 30.85
CA ASP A 17 -7.74 -33.39 29.97
C ASP A 17 -8.33 -32.78 28.69
N ARG A 18 -8.88 -31.55 28.77
CA ARG A 18 -9.34 -30.80 27.58
C ARG A 18 -8.18 -30.39 26.68
N GLY A 19 -7.10 -29.85 27.24
CA GLY A 19 -5.91 -29.49 26.46
C GLY A 19 -5.26 -30.68 25.76
N SER A 20 -5.29 -31.87 26.40
CA SER A 20 -4.79 -33.12 25.82
C SER A 20 -5.67 -33.61 24.65
N ALA A 21 -7.00 -33.55 24.80
CA ALA A 21 -7.95 -33.94 23.75
C ALA A 21 -7.90 -33.00 22.53
N ASP A 22 -7.81 -31.69 22.75
CA ASP A 22 -7.72 -30.70 21.68
C ASP A 22 -6.40 -30.84 20.89
N LEU A 23 -5.30 -31.15 21.57
CA LEU A 23 -4.00 -31.38 20.93
C LEU A 23 -3.96 -32.69 20.13
N ALA A 24 -4.63 -33.74 20.61
CA ALA A 24 -4.80 -34.99 19.87
C ALA A 24 -5.68 -34.79 18.61
N ALA A 25 -6.77 -34.03 18.72
CA ALA A 25 -7.63 -33.70 17.60
C ALA A 25 -6.91 -32.83 16.55
N LEU A 26 -6.13 -31.83 17.00
CA LEU A 26 -5.30 -31.02 16.11
C LEU A 26 -4.26 -31.86 15.38
N ARG A 27 -3.57 -32.76 16.10
CA ARG A 27 -2.61 -33.69 15.49
C ARG A 27 -3.28 -34.57 14.45
N GLN A 28 -4.44 -35.15 14.76
CA GLN A 28 -5.18 -35.99 13.82
C GLN A 28 -5.63 -35.21 12.57
N ALA A 29 -6.06 -33.96 12.74
CA ALA A 29 -6.43 -33.10 11.61
C ALA A 29 -5.22 -32.77 10.72
N VAL A 30 -4.06 -32.46 11.33
CA VAL A 30 -2.80 -32.26 10.60
C VAL A 30 -2.38 -33.55 9.88
N ASP A 31 -2.35 -34.69 10.56
CA ASP A 31 -1.98 -35.98 9.96
C ASP A 31 -2.91 -36.36 8.79
N ALA A 32 -4.21 -36.08 8.89
CA ALA A 32 -5.19 -36.35 7.83
C ALA A 32 -4.97 -35.44 6.60
N VAL A 33 -4.60 -34.18 6.82
CA VAL A 33 -4.28 -33.24 5.74
C VAL A 33 -2.97 -33.61 5.05
N LEU A 34 -1.98 -34.03 5.82
CA LEU A 34 -0.64 -34.36 5.32
C LEU A 34 -0.55 -35.76 4.68
N GLY A 35 -1.42 -36.69 5.10
CA GLY A 35 -1.51 -38.06 4.57
C GLY A 35 -2.43 -38.22 3.37
N ALA A 36 -2.96 -37.14 2.80
CA ALA A 36 -3.79 -37.20 1.60
C ALA A 36 -2.97 -37.74 0.40
N PRO A 37 -3.56 -38.60 -0.45
CA PRO A 37 -2.86 -39.22 -1.58
C PRO A 37 -2.42 -38.20 -2.65
N ASP A 38 -3.11 -37.07 -2.74
CA ASP A 38 -2.71 -35.92 -3.54
C ASP A 38 -2.01 -34.89 -2.65
N ARG A 39 -0.95 -34.26 -3.18
CA ARG A 39 -0.23 -33.20 -2.46
C ARG A 39 -1.21 -32.07 -2.13
N ALA A 40 -1.35 -31.75 -0.85
CA ALA A 40 -2.25 -30.69 -0.41
C ALA A 40 -1.84 -29.33 -1.02
N PRO A 41 -2.80 -28.40 -1.24
CA PRO A 41 -2.47 -27.05 -1.67
C PRO A 41 -1.43 -26.41 -0.73
N THR A 42 -0.49 -25.63 -1.28
CA THR A 42 0.60 -24.99 -0.53
C THR A 42 0.10 -24.24 0.72
N GLU A 43 -1.01 -23.53 0.61
CA GLU A 43 -1.63 -22.77 1.71
C GLU A 43 -2.03 -23.67 2.89
N VAL A 44 -2.55 -24.85 2.59
CA VAL A 44 -2.98 -25.85 3.57
C VAL A 44 -1.76 -26.47 4.26
N GLU A 45 -0.71 -26.78 3.51
CA GLU A 45 0.55 -27.26 4.07
C GLU A 45 1.26 -26.20 4.94
N VAL A 46 1.25 -24.93 4.53
CA VAL A 46 1.73 -23.79 5.34
C VAL A 46 0.97 -23.71 6.66
N ALA A 47 -0.36 -23.79 6.62
CA ALA A 47 -1.19 -23.78 7.82
C ALA A 47 -0.88 -24.97 8.75
N ALA A 48 -0.65 -26.16 8.17
CA ALA A 48 -0.25 -27.35 8.91
C ALA A 48 1.13 -27.18 9.59
N LEU A 49 2.15 -26.68 8.87
CA LEU A 49 3.48 -26.41 9.43
C LEU A 49 3.42 -25.38 10.56
N ARG A 50 2.62 -24.32 10.39
CA ARG A 50 2.39 -23.33 11.43
C ARG A 50 1.73 -23.94 12.66
N ALA A 51 0.76 -24.84 12.48
CA ALA A 51 0.12 -25.58 13.56
C ALA A 51 1.12 -26.50 14.30
N ILE A 52 1.98 -27.21 13.56
CA ILE A 52 3.06 -28.03 14.12
C ILE A 52 3.95 -27.21 15.04
N GLY A 53 4.42 -26.04 14.58
CA GLY A 53 5.26 -25.14 15.36
C GLY A 53 4.56 -24.58 16.60
N ARG A 54 3.34 -24.04 16.43
CA ARG A 54 2.57 -23.43 17.53
C ARG A 54 2.16 -24.42 18.61
N ALA A 55 1.73 -25.62 18.21
CA ALA A 55 1.32 -26.67 19.15
C ALA A 55 2.48 -27.57 19.60
N ARG A 56 3.71 -27.28 19.16
CA ARG A 56 4.94 -28.02 19.49
C ARG A 56 4.84 -29.53 19.24
N LEU A 57 4.30 -29.93 18.09
CA LEU A 57 4.05 -31.35 17.76
C LEU A 57 5.34 -32.09 17.37
N MET A 58 6.14 -32.52 18.36
CA MET A 58 7.44 -33.20 18.16
C MET A 58 7.42 -34.36 17.17
N SER A 59 6.36 -35.16 17.19
CA SER A 59 6.23 -36.33 16.30
C SER A 59 6.22 -35.97 14.82
N LEU A 60 5.96 -34.70 14.47
CA LEU A 60 5.87 -34.20 13.10
C LEU A 60 7.10 -33.39 12.68
N SER A 61 8.17 -33.42 13.48
CA SER A 61 9.45 -32.79 13.13
C SER A 61 10.07 -33.34 11.85
N GLY A 62 9.98 -34.65 11.61
CA GLY A 62 10.44 -35.29 10.38
C GLY A 62 9.75 -34.71 9.15
N TYR A 63 8.44 -34.55 9.20
CA TYR A 63 7.66 -33.92 8.14
C TYR A 63 8.10 -32.49 7.86
N ALA A 64 8.28 -31.66 8.90
CA ALA A 64 8.80 -30.30 8.72
C ALA A 64 10.22 -30.32 8.11
N GLY A 65 11.08 -31.25 8.53
CA GLY A 65 12.42 -31.45 7.99
C GLY A 65 12.44 -31.81 6.50
N GLU A 66 11.49 -32.63 6.05
CA GLU A 66 11.30 -33.01 4.65
C GLU A 66 10.80 -31.85 3.77
N ARG A 67 10.23 -30.80 4.35
CA ARG A 67 9.78 -29.62 3.58
C ARG A 67 10.85 -28.54 3.40
N VAL A 68 12.04 -28.76 3.94
CA VAL A 68 13.24 -27.96 3.64
C VAL A 68 13.98 -28.61 2.45
N GLU A 69 13.39 -28.48 1.27
CA GLU A 69 13.87 -29.05 -0.02
C GLU A 69 14.22 -27.95 -1.03
N ALA A 70 15.04 -28.29 -2.03
CA ALA A 70 15.54 -27.33 -3.02
C ALA A 70 14.43 -26.70 -3.90
N ASP A 71 13.40 -27.48 -4.24
CA ASP A 71 12.34 -27.06 -5.18
C ASP A 71 11.05 -26.64 -4.47
N ALA A 72 11.07 -26.55 -3.13
CA ALA A 72 9.91 -26.14 -2.36
C ALA A 72 9.70 -24.62 -2.42
N PRO A 73 8.46 -24.13 -2.59
CA PRO A 73 8.15 -22.71 -2.46
C PRO A 73 8.66 -22.12 -1.14
N TRP A 74 9.17 -20.88 -1.20
CA TRP A 74 9.70 -20.20 -0.02
C TRP A 74 8.74 -20.19 1.17
N SER A 75 7.44 -20.03 0.94
CA SER A 75 6.42 -20.05 1.99
C SER A 75 6.42 -21.35 2.80
N LEU A 76 6.66 -22.51 2.16
CA LEU A 76 6.81 -23.80 2.84
C LEU A 76 8.14 -23.89 3.56
N VAL A 77 9.26 -23.54 2.90
CA VAL A 77 10.60 -23.60 3.50
C VAL A 77 10.67 -22.73 4.76
N ARG A 78 10.12 -21.50 4.70
CA ARG A 78 10.03 -20.56 5.81
C ARG A 78 9.26 -21.15 6.98
N GLU A 79 8.06 -21.67 6.75
CA GLU A 79 7.19 -22.19 7.80
C GLU A 79 7.70 -23.52 8.36
N ALA A 80 8.35 -24.35 7.53
CA ALA A 80 9.05 -25.54 7.97
C ALA A 80 10.22 -25.21 8.90
N CYS A 81 11.06 -24.25 8.52
CA CYS A 81 12.17 -23.79 9.37
C CYS A 81 11.66 -23.16 10.67
N ALA A 82 10.60 -22.35 10.61
CA ALA A 82 9.97 -21.74 11.78
C ALA A 82 9.36 -22.80 12.72
N ALA A 83 8.73 -23.84 12.17
CA ALA A 83 8.26 -24.98 12.94
C ALA A 83 9.43 -25.67 13.62
N LEU A 84 10.46 -26.10 12.89
CA LEU A 84 11.65 -26.76 13.47
C LEU A 84 12.32 -25.93 14.57
N ALA A 85 12.43 -24.61 14.38
CA ALA A 85 12.94 -23.70 15.40
C ALA A 85 12.05 -23.66 16.66
N ALA A 86 10.72 -23.59 16.50
CA ALA A 86 9.77 -23.64 17.62
C ALA A 86 9.76 -24.98 18.38
N LEU A 87 10.25 -26.03 17.71
CA LEU A 87 10.47 -27.37 18.25
C LEU A 87 11.87 -27.55 18.88
N ASP A 88 12.69 -26.49 18.93
CA ASP A 88 14.09 -26.50 19.38
C ASP A 88 15.00 -27.46 18.58
N ILE A 89 14.67 -27.67 17.29
CA ILE A 89 15.43 -28.53 16.37
C ILE A 89 16.37 -27.67 15.52
N VAL A 90 17.66 -28.01 15.58
CA VAL A 90 18.70 -27.36 14.79
C VAL A 90 18.72 -27.96 13.38
N LEU A 91 18.75 -27.10 12.37
CA LEU A 91 18.86 -27.51 10.97
C LEU A 91 20.22 -28.18 10.71
N THR A 92 20.21 -29.24 9.91
CA THR A 92 21.46 -29.83 9.40
C THR A 92 22.17 -28.86 8.45
N PRO A 93 23.50 -28.98 8.23
CA PRO A 93 24.21 -28.12 7.27
C PRO A 93 23.60 -28.15 5.86
N ARG A 94 23.09 -29.31 5.43
CA ARG A 94 22.38 -29.46 4.15
C ARG A 94 21.08 -28.66 4.13
N GLN A 95 20.25 -28.80 5.16
CA GLN A 95 18.98 -28.04 5.27
C GLN A 95 19.23 -26.54 5.38
N GLN A 96 20.29 -26.13 6.08
CA GLN A 96 20.71 -24.74 6.17
C GLN A 96 21.08 -24.19 4.78
N ALA A 97 21.90 -24.91 4.02
CA ALA A 97 22.26 -24.51 2.65
C ALA A 97 21.03 -24.44 1.72
N LEU A 98 20.09 -25.38 1.83
CA LEU A 98 18.84 -25.36 1.06
C LEU A 98 17.96 -24.17 1.42
N ARG A 99 17.85 -23.85 2.73
CA ARG A 99 17.15 -22.65 3.20
C ARG A 99 17.79 -21.38 2.64
N GLU A 100 19.11 -21.27 2.69
CA GLU A 100 19.85 -20.11 2.18
C GLU A 100 19.66 -19.94 0.67
N ALA A 101 19.74 -21.02 -0.10
CA ALA A 101 19.47 -20.99 -1.54
C ALA A 101 18.03 -20.55 -1.85
N ALA A 102 17.04 -21.08 -1.13
CA ALA A 102 15.64 -20.68 -1.27
C ALA A 102 15.41 -19.21 -0.88
N CYS A 103 16.09 -18.72 0.17
CA CYS A 103 16.06 -17.31 0.56
C CYS A 103 16.62 -16.41 -0.54
N ALA A 104 17.79 -16.76 -1.10
CA ALA A 104 18.44 -15.98 -2.14
C ALA A 104 17.60 -15.94 -3.43
N GLU A 105 16.95 -17.06 -3.80
CA GLU A 105 16.00 -17.11 -4.91
C GLU A 105 14.77 -16.23 -4.65
N ARG A 106 14.17 -16.34 -3.47
CA ARG A 106 13.02 -15.52 -3.10
C ARG A 106 13.38 -14.03 -3.08
N LEU A 107 14.56 -13.66 -2.57
CA LEU A 107 14.99 -12.26 -2.52
C LEU A 107 15.02 -11.67 -3.94
N ARG A 108 15.63 -12.36 -4.90
CA ARG A 108 15.63 -11.95 -6.32
C ARG A 108 14.21 -11.82 -6.89
N ALA A 109 13.31 -12.74 -6.55
CA ALA A 109 11.90 -12.64 -6.95
C ALA A 109 11.19 -11.44 -6.28
N ALA A 110 11.47 -11.18 -5.00
CA ALA A 110 10.89 -10.08 -4.24
C ALA A 110 11.40 -8.71 -4.72
N ASP A 111 12.63 -8.62 -5.21
CA ASP A 111 13.14 -7.40 -5.86
C ASP A 111 12.44 -7.15 -7.20
N ALA A 112 12.29 -8.17 -8.04
CA ALA A 112 11.54 -8.04 -9.29
C ALA A 112 10.07 -7.67 -9.06
N GLU A 113 9.44 -8.23 -8.03
CA GLU A 113 8.10 -7.83 -7.57
C GLU A 113 8.08 -6.38 -7.08
N ALA A 114 9.07 -5.97 -6.28
CA ALA A 114 9.15 -4.61 -5.74
C ALA A 114 9.29 -3.58 -6.87
N ASP A 115 10.11 -3.85 -7.89
CA ASP A 115 10.29 -3.00 -9.06
C ASP A 115 9.00 -2.84 -9.89
N GLY A 116 8.20 -3.91 -9.97
CA GLY A 116 6.91 -3.93 -10.67
C GLY A 116 5.72 -3.44 -9.83
N THR A 117 5.89 -3.23 -8.53
CA THR A 117 4.79 -2.86 -7.62
C THR A 117 4.48 -1.37 -7.70
N SER A 118 3.21 -1.03 -7.83
CA SER A 118 2.71 0.36 -7.77
C SER A 118 1.84 0.65 -6.53
N VAL A 119 1.45 -0.40 -5.79
CA VAL A 119 0.65 -0.28 -4.56
C VAL A 119 1.56 -0.05 -3.36
N ALA A 120 1.31 1.00 -2.57
CA ALA A 120 2.15 1.39 -1.46
C ALA A 120 2.20 0.32 -0.34
N ALA A 121 1.07 -0.29 -0.03
CA ALA A 121 0.97 -1.33 1.00
C ALA A 121 1.74 -2.61 0.63
N GLU A 122 1.65 -3.03 -0.63
CA GLU A 122 2.39 -4.17 -1.17
C GLU A 122 3.89 -3.87 -1.20
N SER A 123 4.29 -2.67 -1.65
CA SER A 123 5.69 -2.23 -1.62
C SER A 123 6.27 -2.26 -0.20
N ALA A 124 5.50 -1.82 0.80
CA ALA A 124 5.89 -1.91 2.19
C ALA A 124 5.97 -3.36 2.72
N ALA A 125 5.07 -4.25 2.27
CA ALA A 125 5.12 -5.67 2.59
C ALA A 125 6.35 -6.35 1.98
N LEU A 126 6.67 -6.07 0.72
CA LEU A 126 7.87 -6.56 0.04
C LEU A 126 9.14 -6.03 0.70
N ALA A 127 9.18 -4.77 1.13
CA ALA A 127 10.32 -4.24 1.89
C ALA A 127 10.55 -5.01 3.21
N ARG A 128 9.48 -5.37 3.93
CA ARG A 128 9.57 -6.21 5.14
C ARG A 128 10.04 -7.62 4.82
N GLU A 129 9.48 -8.25 3.79
CA GLU A 129 9.89 -9.61 3.39
C GLU A 129 11.36 -9.64 2.97
N ARG A 130 11.83 -8.67 2.17
CA ARG A 130 13.25 -8.55 1.80
C ARG A 130 14.15 -8.39 3.02
N ALA A 131 13.76 -7.58 4.00
CA ALA A 131 14.49 -7.45 5.25
C ALA A 131 14.57 -8.78 6.02
N GLU A 132 13.48 -9.55 6.09
CA GLU A 132 13.46 -10.89 6.69
C GLU A 132 14.40 -11.86 5.96
N LEU A 133 14.39 -11.85 4.63
CA LEU A 133 15.26 -12.69 3.80
C LEU A 133 16.74 -12.35 4.02
N LEU A 134 17.09 -11.06 3.98
CA LEU A 134 18.44 -10.57 4.26
C LEU A 134 18.89 -10.96 5.69
N ALA A 135 17.98 -10.95 6.67
CA ALA A 135 18.29 -11.39 8.03
C ALA A 135 18.66 -12.88 8.11
N VAL A 136 18.04 -13.74 7.28
CA VAL A 136 18.44 -15.15 7.17
C VAL A 136 19.80 -15.27 6.47
N LEU A 137 20.00 -14.55 5.37
CA LEU A 137 21.25 -14.60 4.60
C LEU A 137 22.45 -14.05 5.37
N GLY A 138 22.25 -13.05 6.24
CA GLY A 138 23.28 -12.52 7.15
C GLY A 138 23.76 -13.53 8.21
N GLN A 139 23.05 -14.64 8.40
CA GLN A 139 23.47 -15.75 9.27
C GLN A 139 24.23 -16.84 8.49
N SER A 140 24.32 -16.73 7.16
CA SER A 140 24.97 -17.72 6.32
C SER A 140 26.48 -17.78 6.56
N ARG A 141 27.03 -18.97 6.32
CA ARG A 141 28.47 -19.22 6.27
C ARG A 141 29.01 -19.34 4.84
N ASP A 142 28.17 -19.11 3.84
CA ASP A 142 28.57 -19.07 2.44
C ASP A 142 29.24 -17.72 2.13
N PRO A 143 30.53 -17.71 1.73
CA PRO A 143 31.25 -16.50 1.35
C PRO A 143 30.55 -15.65 0.27
N SER A 144 29.78 -16.28 -0.62
CA SER A 144 29.10 -15.58 -1.73
C SER A 144 27.95 -14.68 -1.27
N MET A 145 27.42 -14.91 -0.05
CA MET A 145 26.32 -14.09 0.49
C MET A 145 26.74 -12.67 0.84
N LEU A 146 28.04 -12.41 1.03
CA LEU A 146 28.53 -11.07 1.28
C LEU A 146 28.19 -10.12 0.13
N ASP A 147 28.42 -10.56 -1.11
CA ASP A 147 28.17 -9.73 -2.30
C ASP A 147 26.70 -9.36 -2.38
N LEU A 148 25.82 -10.36 -2.23
CA LEU A 148 24.37 -10.18 -2.22
C LEU A 148 23.91 -9.19 -1.14
N LEU A 149 24.45 -9.28 0.08
CA LEU A 149 24.10 -8.33 1.16
C LEU A 149 24.59 -6.90 0.87
N LEU A 150 25.79 -6.76 0.31
CA LEU A 150 26.33 -5.45 -0.08
C LEU A 150 25.50 -4.83 -1.21
N GLU A 151 24.99 -5.60 -2.16
CA GLU A 151 24.08 -5.09 -3.19
C GLU A 151 22.83 -4.42 -2.62
N HIS A 152 22.36 -4.87 -1.45
CA HIS A 152 21.13 -4.39 -0.81
C HIS A 152 21.35 -3.32 0.26
N ARG A 153 22.60 -3.07 0.69
CA ARG A 153 22.92 -2.25 1.88
C ARG A 153 22.27 -0.87 1.85
N PHE A 154 22.18 -0.23 0.69
CA PHE A 154 21.66 1.14 0.54
C PHE A 154 20.40 1.23 -0.32
N VAL A 155 19.77 0.11 -0.66
CA VAL A 155 18.52 0.09 -1.43
C VAL A 155 17.41 0.80 -0.64
N PRO A 156 16.57 1.64 -1.30
CA PRO A 156 15.45 2.30 -0.64
C PRO A 156 14.54 1.31 0.13
N GLY A 157 14.18 1.67 1.35
CA GLY A 157 13.39 0.80 2.23
C GLY A 157 14.17 -0.27 2.99
N LEU A 158 15.42 -0.54 2.62
CA LEU A 158 16.33 -1.47 3.31
C LEU A 158 17.53 -0.75 3.98
N ALA A 159 17.89 0.44 3.49
CA ALA A 159 19.01 1.23 4.01
C ALA A 159 18.95 1.51 5.53
N ASP A 160 17.74 1.53 6.09
CA ASP A 160 17.43 1.87 7.48
C ASP A 160 17.26 0.66 8.40
N LEU A 161 17.60 -0.55 7.96
CA LEU A 161 17.59 -1.70 8.85
C LEU A 161 18.55 -1.48 10.04
N PRO A 162 18.13 -1.81 11.27
CA PRO A 162 18.82 -1.38 12.48
C PRO A 162 20.18 -2.07 12.72
N ASP A 163 20.43 -3.24 12.15
CA ASP A 163 21.63 -4.06 12.45
C ASP A 163 22.39 -4.52 11.19
N TRP A 164 22.65 -3.60 10.26
CA TRP A 164 23.45 -3.92 9.07
C TRP A 164 24.85 -4.46 9.39
N SER A 165 25.45 -4.02 10.51
CA SER A 165 26.75 -4.54 10.95
C SER A 165 26.67 -6.01 11.38
N GLY A 166 25.63 -6.41 12.13
CA GLY A 166 25.38 -7.82 12.44
C GLY A 166 25.16 -8.66 11.18
N LEU A 167 24.41 -8.15 10.21
CA LEU A 167 24.13 -8.83 8.95
C LEU A 167 25.38 -9.07 8.10
N LEU A 168 26.31 -8.11 8.05
CA LEU A 168 27.50 -8.19 7.20
C LEU A 168 28.66 -8.97 7.84
N ASN A 169 28.79 -8.92 9.17
CA ASN A 169 29.94 -9.50 9.87
C ASN A 169 30.08 -11.02 9.73
N GLY A 170 28.97 -11.76 9.69
CA GLY A 170 29.00 -13.23 9.53
C GLY A 170 29.60 -13.63 8.17
N PRO A 171 28.96 -13.21 7.06
CA PRO A 171 29.45 -13.47 5.70
C PRO A 171 30.83 -12.88 5.41
N ALA A 172 31.17 -11.70 5.97
CA ALA A 172 32.52 -11.14 5.85
C ALA A 172 33.59 -12.06 6.49
N ARG A 173 33.32 -12.65 7.66
CA ARG A 173 34.25 -13.60 8.29
C ARG A 173 34.39 -14.88 7.48
N ALA A 174 33.29 -15.37 6.91
CA ALA A 174 33.32 -16.52 6.01
C ALA A 174 34.13 -16.23 4.74
N ARG A 175 33.99 -15.02 4.18
CA ARG A 175 34.77 -14.55 3.02
C ARG A 175 36.26 -14.48 3.34
N LEU A 176 36.68 -13.83 4.42
CA LEU A 176 38.11 -13.79 4.81
C LEU A 176 38.71 -15.17 5.10
N ALA A 177 37.90 -16.12 5.59
CA ALA A 177 38.37 -17.49 5.79
C ALA A 177 38.63 -18.22 4.46
N ALA A 178 37.92 -17.85 3.39
CA ALA A 178 38.08 -18.40 2.05
C ALA A 178 39.12 -17.63 1.22
N ASP A 179 39.16 -16.31 1.35
CA ASP A 179 40.06 -15.37 0.68
C ASP A 179 40.53 -14.28 1.67
N PRO A 180 41.71 -14.46 2.29
CA PRO A 180 42.25 -13.53 3.28
C PRO A 180 42.59 -12.14 2.74
N GLU A 181 42.68 -11.97 1.41
CA GLU A 181 43.02 -10.69 0.76
C GLU A 181 41.77 -9.95 0.23
N ASP A 182 40.55 -10.45 0.49
CA ASP A 182 39.31 -9.82 0.03
C ASP A 182 39.16 -8.40 0.64
N PRO A 183 39.16 -7.34 -0.20
CA PRO A 183 39.21 -5.97 0.28
C PRO A 183 37.90 -5.54 0.96
N ALA A 184 36.75 -6.01 0.49
CA ALA A 184 35.45 -5.64 1.06
C ALA A 184 35.26 -6.30 2.44
N ALA A 185 35.61 -7.57 2.57
CA ALA A 185 35.50 -8.31 3.82
C ALA A 185 36.51 -7.83 4.87
N SER A 186 37.75 -7.53 4.46
CA SER A 186 38.75 -6.87 5.33
C SER A 186 38.19 -5.55 5.86
N LEU A 187 37.61 -4.74 4.97
CA LEU A 187 37.13 -3.40 5.30
C LEU A 187 36.00 -3.36 6.33
N LEU A 188 35.13 -4.37 6.30
CA LEU A 188 34.01 -4.50 7.22
C LEU A 188 34.44 -4.93 8.62
N LEU A 189 35.52 -5.71 8.72
CA LEU A 189 35.95 -6.36 9.95
C LEU A 189 37.16 -5.69 10.61
N SER A 190 37.86 -4.81 9.91
CA SER A 190 39.06 -4.15 10.42
C SER A 190 38.76 -3.11 11.50
N GLU A 191 39.41 -3.28 12.65
CA GLU A 191 39.45 -2.28 13.71
C GLU A 191 40.53 -1.20 13.46
N ASP A 192 41.56 -1.53 12.67
CA ASP A 192 42.77 -0.73 12.47
C ASP A 192 42.74 0.16 11.21
N GLU A 193 41.81 -0.08 10.29
CA GLU A 193 41.73 0.70 9.06
C GLU A 193 41.34 2.15 9.30
N THR A 194 42.15 3.03 8.71
CA THR A 194 41.92 4.47 8.81
C THR A 194 40.78 4.90 7.90
N ARG A 195 40.04 5.92 8.33
CA ARG A 195 39.04 6.61 7.51
C ARG A 195 39.57 7.05 6.14
N SER A 196 40.85 7.41 6.05
CA SER A 196 41.51 7.77 4.78
C SER A 196 41.57 6.60 3.79
N GLU A 197 41.77 5.38 4.29
CA GLU A 197 41.79 4.18 3.45
C GLU A 197 40.37 3.84 2.95
N ALA A 198 39.37 3.90 3.84
CA ALA A 198 37.98 3.73 3.43
C ALA A 198 37.56 4.77 2.37
N LEU A 199 37.99 6.04 2.49
CA LEU A 199 37.74 7.06 1.48
C LEU A 199 38.39 6.74 0.13
N ARG A 200 39.63 6.24 0.14
CA ARG A 200 40.34 5.83 -1.08
C ARG A 200 39.63 4.66 -1.76
N VAL A 201 39.24 3.63 -0.99
CA VAL A 201 38.49 2.48 -1.51
C VAL A 201 37.12 2.91 -2.04
N PHE A 202 36.43 3.83 -1.38
CA PHE A 202 35.18 4.38 -1.88
C PHE A 202 35.33 5.08 -3.24
N ALA A 203 36.40 5.87 -3.42
CA ALA A 203 36.66 6.61 -4.65
C ALA A 203 37.10 5.71 -5.81
N GLU A 204 38.01 4.77 -5.55
CA GLU A 204 38.77 4.06 -6.60
C GLU A 204 38.43 2.57 -6.71
N GLY A 205 37.83 1.98 -5.67
CA GLY A 205 37.51 0.56 -5.62
C GLY A 205 36.35 0.15 -6.54
N ASP A 206 36.15 -1.15 -6.68
CA ASP A 206 34.94 -1.69 -7.31
C ASP A 206 33.68 -1.31 -6.52
N GLU A 207 32.51 -1.55 -7.11
CA GLU A 207 31.23 -1.13 -6.54
C GLU A 207 30.94 -1.75 -5.16
N LEU A 208 31.27 -3.02 -4.93
CA LEU A 208 30.97 -3.70 -3.66
C LEU A 208 31.96 -3.26 -2.58
N SER A 209 33.24 -3.12 -2.93
CA SER A 209 34.25 -2.52 -2.06
C SER A 209 33.88 -1.08 -1.67
N ALA A 210 33.35 -0.29 -2.60
CA ALA A 210 32.86 1.05 -2.31
C ALA A 210 31.65 1.04 -1.35
N VAL A 211 30.72 0.09 -1.49
CA VAL A 211 29.60 -0.07 -0.54
C VAL A 211 30.13 -0.43 0.85
N ALA A 212 31.05 -1.39 0.96
CA ALA A 212 31.67 -1.78 2.23
C ALA A 212 32.37 -0.57 2.89
N ALA A 213 33.12 0.21 2.11
CA ALA A 213 33.78 1.43 2.57
C ALA A 213 32.79 2.47 3.09
N ALA A 214 31.71 2.72 2.35
CA ALA A 214 30.64 3.61 2.76
C ALA A 214 29.97 3.14 4.05
N HIS A 215 29.69 1.84 4.16
CA HIS A 215 29.12 1.28 5.40
C HIS A 215 30.06 1.52 6.58
N ARG A 216 31.35 1.21 6.44
CA ARG A 216 32.35 1.40 7.49
C ARG A 216 32.43 2.85 7.95
N MET A 217 32.47 3.80 7.01
CA MET A 217 32.49 5.24 7.30
C MET A 217 31.20 5.73 7.98
N LEU A 218 30.04 5.19 7.59
CA LEU A 218 28.75 5.56 8.18
C LEU A 218 28.57 4.99 9.59
N SER A 219 29.22 3.86 9.88
CA SER A 219 29.21 3.22 11.20
C SER A 219 30.29 3.75 12.14
N ASP A 220 31.21 4.59 11.67
CA ASP A 220 32.32 5.15 12.46
C ASP A 220 31.83 6.28 13.39
N PRO A 221 31.97 6.13 14.73
CA PRO A 221 31.57 7.16 15.68
C PRO A 221 32.49 8.39 15.68
N SER A 222 33.63 8.35 15.00
CA SER A 222 34.66 9.41 15.00
C SER A 222 34.21 10.73 14.38
N GLY A 223 33.12 10.74 13.60
CA GLY A 223 32.49 11.96 13.13
C GLY A 223 31.74 11.83 11.80
N PRO A 224 30.96 12.85 11.43
CA PRO A 224 30.11 12.85 10.25
C PRO A 224 30.88 12.58 8.94
N PRO A 225 30.36 11.78 7.99
CA PRO A 225 31.05 11.38 6.76
C PRO A 225 31.02 12.46 5.66
N TRP A 226 31.42 13.70 5.98
CA TRP A 226 31.45 14.80 4.99
C TRP A 226 32.40 14.53 3.82
N ASP A 227 33.50 13.85 4.08
CA ASP A 227 34.52 13.54 3.07
C ASP A 227 33.97 12.62 1.97
N LEU A 228 33.08 11.68 2.33
CA LEU A 228 32.36 10.82 1.37
C LEU A 228 31.55 11.66 0.39
N LEU A 229 30.81 12.65 0.89
CA LEU A 229 29.99 13.53 0.06
C LEU A 229 30.82 14.43 -0.87
N GLY A 230 32.07 14.71 -0.53
CA GLY A 230 33.01 15.46 -1.39
C GLY A 230 33.39 14.70 -2.67
N LEU A 231 33.24 13.37 -2.68
CA LEU A 231 33.61 12.50 -3.80
C LEU A 231 32.43 12.20 -4.74
N ILE A 232 31.23 12.72 -4.44
CA ILE A 232 30.01 12.36 -5.15
C ILE A 232 29.58 13.45 -6.14
N SER A 233 29.27 13.03 -7.36
CA SER A 233 28.62 13.82 -8.39
C SER A 233 27.41 13.10 -8.96
N ALA A 234 26.62 13.76 -9.81
CA ALA A 234 25.45 13.13 -10.42
C ALA A 234 25.82 12.01 -11.41
N GLU A 235 27.07 11.99 -11.87
CA GLU A 235 27.64 11.01 -12.78
C GLU A 235 28.20 9.78 -12.05
N SER A 236 28.22 9.78 -10.71
CA SER A 236 28.62 8.63 -9.90
C SER A 236 27.71 7.40 -10.15
N SER A 237 28.21 6.21 -9.82
CA SER A 237 27.44 4.96 -9.87
C SER A 237 26.24 5.00 -8.92
N ASP A 238 25.21 4.18 -9.18
CA ASP A 238 24.01 4.13 -8.35
C ASP A 238 24.32 3.78 -6.90
N ARG A 239 25.17 2.78 -6.66
CA ARG A 239 25.55 2.36 -5.30
C ARG A 239 26.24 3.48 -4.53
N ARG A 240 27.12 4.25 -5.17
CA ARG A 240 27.75 5.43 -4.56
C ARG A 240 26.74 6.54 -4.27
N LEU A 241 25.77 6.77 -5.15
CA LEU A 241 24.68 7.74 -4.94
C LEU A 241 23.72 7.31 -3.82
N LEU A 242 23.40 6.01 -3.71
CA LEU A 242 22.58 5.45 -2.63
C LEU A 242 23.30 5.54 -1.27
N ALA A 243 24.61 5.25 -1.25
CA ALA A 243 25.46 5.51 -0.08
C ALA A 243 25.45 7.00 0.31
N ALA A 244 25.57 7.90 -0.68
CA ALA A 244 25.50 9.34 -0.45
C ALA A 244 24.13 9.78 0.11
N ALA A 245 23.03 9.22 -0.39
CA ALA A 245 21.68 9.49 0.13
C ALA A 245 21.58 9.09 1.61
N THR A 246 22.10 7.92 1.97
CA THR A 246 22.15 7.46 3.37
C THR A 246 22.98 8.41 4.24
N ALA A 247 24.14 8.84 3.75
CA ALA A 247 24.98 9.84 4.43
C ALA A 247 24.26 11.18 4.63
N ILE A 248 23.62 11.71 3.58
CA ILE A 248 22.81 12.95 3.66
C ILE A 248 21.71 12.80 4.72
N GLY A 249 21.05 11.64 4.78
CA GLY A 249 20.00 11.37 5.76
C GLY A 249 20.49 11.41 7.22
N GLY A 250 21.76 11.06 7.48
CA GLY A 250 22.39 11.13 8.80
C GLY A 250 23.08 12.47 9.12
N LEU A 251 23.34 13.30 8.11
CA LEU A 251 24.03 14.59 8.24
C LEU A 251 23.05 15.75 8.37
N GLY A 252 23.39 16.80 9.12
CA GLY A 252 22.51 17.96 9.29
C GLY A 252 22.22 18.78 8.00
N PRO A 253 21.41 19.85 8.09
CA PRO A 253 20.84 20.57 6.93
C PRO A 253 21.84 21.11 5.88
N GLY A 254 23.12 21.25 6.23
CA GLY A 254 24.18 21.66 5.30
C GLY A 254 24.36 20.71 4.10
N SER A 255 24.00 19.43 4.23
CA SER A 255 24.09 18.42 3.17
C SER A 255 22.99 18.56 2.10
N LEU A 256 21.90 19.28 2.39
CA LEU A 256 20.73 19.39 1.51
C LEU A 256 21.02 20.11 0.19
N VAL A 257 22.00 21.02 0.19
CA VAL A 257 22.41 21.73 -1.04
C VAL A 257 22.98 20.75 -2.06
N LEU A 258 23.80 19.79 -1.60
CA LEU A 258 24.35 18.74 -2.46
C LEU A 258 23.25 17.84 -3.00
N ALA A 259 22.36 17.35 -2.14
CA ALA A 259 21.23 16.50 -2.52
C ALA A 259 20.40 17.13 -3.64
N ARG A 260 19.98 18.40 -3.44
CA ARG A 260 19.20 19.17 -4.43
C ARG A 260 19.95 19.40 -5.73
N ARG A 261 21.29 19.53 -5.70
CA ARG A 261 22.11 19.69 -6.90
C ARG A 261 22.18 18.38 -7.70
N ILE A 262 22.37 17.26 -7.01
CA ILE A 262 22.42 15.92 -7.62
C ILE A 262 21.06 15.58 -8.23
N ILE A 263 19.97 15.73 -7.48
CA ILE A 263 18.60 15.48 -7.96
C ILE A 263 18.35 16.28 -9.25
N ARG A 264 18.58 17.60 -9.24
CA ARG A 264 18.38 18.45 -10.43
C ARG A 264 19.18 18.01 -11.65
N ARG A 265 20.39 17.48 -11.46
CA ARG A 265 21.23 16.96 -12.55
C ARG A 265 20.68 15.66 -13.12
N ILE A 266 20.29 14.72 -12.25
CA ILE A 266 19.69 13.44 -12.66
C ILE A 266 18.36 13.68 -13.39
N THR A 267 17.52 14.58 -12.88
CA THR A 267 16.20 14.87 -13.47
C THR A 267 16.26 15.65 -14.79
N ALA A 268 17.40 16.25 -15.14
CA ALA A 268 17.55 16.95 -16.42
C ALA A 268 17.69 16.00 -17.62
N ALA A 269 18.06 14.74 -17.36
CA ALA A 269 18.12 13.67 -18.35
C ALA A 269 17.79 12.34 -17.66
N PRO A 270 16.52 12.15 -17.24
CA PRO A 270 16.16 11.03 -16.40
C PRO A 270 16.23 9.72 -17.18
N GLY A 271 16.80 8.69 -16.56
CA GLY A 271 16.79 7.31 -17.04
C GLY A 271 16.01 6.42 -16.06
N PRO A 272 15.39 5.32 -16.54
CA PRO A 272 14.66 4.39 -15.68
C PRO A 272 15.54 3.80 -14.58
N ASP A 273 16.83 3.61 -14.86
CA ASP A 273 17.80 2.99 -13.93
C ASP A 273 18.13 3.87 -12.71
N ARG A 274 17.78 5.17 -12.73
CA ARG A 274 18.11 6.12 -11.64
C ARG A 274 16.95 6.40 -10.68
N LEU A 275 15.82 5.70 -10.82
CA LEU A 275 14.62 5.96 -10.02
C LEU A 275 14.84 5.65 -8.52
N ASP A 276 15.56 4.59 -8.19
CA ASP A 276 15.90 4.26 -6.80
C ASP A 276 16.81 5.31 -6.16
N VAL A 277 17.76 5.85 -6.91
CA VAL A 277 18.62 6.95 -6.45
C VAL A 277 17.80 8.21 -6.18
N LEU A 278 16.88 8.57 -7.08
CA LEU A 278 15.99 9.71 -6.88
C LEU A 278 15.11 9.49 -5.63
N ALA A 279 14.55 8.30 -5.47
CA ALA A 279 13.76 7.92 -4.31
C ALA A 279 14.57 8.05 -3.02
N ALA A 280 15.80 7.52 -2.98
CA ALA A 280 16.69 7.59 -1.82
C ALA A 280 17.06 9.04 -1.46
N LEU A 281 17.46 9.85 -2.45
CA LEU A 281 17.87 11.24 -2.22
C LEU A 281 16.71 12.13 -1.75
N VAL A 282 15.51 11.95 -2.33
CA VAL A 282 14.31 12.68 -1.89
C VAL A 282 13.92 12.29 -0.47
N THR A 283 13.95 10.99 -0.14
CA THR A 283 13.71 10.49 1.22
C THR A 283 14.75 11.02 2.21
N ALA A 284 16.02 11.07 1.82
CA ALA A 284 17.10 11.63 2.64
C ALA A 284 16.88 13.12 2.96
N VAL A 285 16.40 13.91 1.98
CA VAL A 285 15.99 15.30 2.22
C VAL A 285 14.82 15.38 3.21
N GLY A 286 13.88 14.44 3.13
CA GLY A 286 12.71 14.36 4.01
C GLY A 286 13.01 14.18 5.48
N ARG A 287 14.14 13.56 5.83
CA ARG A 287 14.59 13.43 7.23
C ARG A 287 14.88 14.78 7.89
N HIS A 288 15.20 15.80 7.10
CA HIS A 288 15.53 17.15 7.59
C HIS A 288 14.48 18.19 7.26
N SER A 289 13.74 17.99 6.17
CA SER A 289 12.73 18.94 5.69
C SER A 289 11.60 18.20 4.98
N ARG A 290 10.47 18.02 5.67
CA ARG A 290 9.23 17.49 5.06
C ARG A 290 8.84 18.32 3.84
N GLN A 291 8.79 19.65 3.97
CA GLN A 291 8.50 20.54 2.84
C GLN A 291 9.49 20.36 1.68
N GLY A 292 10.79 20.22 1.96
CA GLY A 292 11.81 19.96 0.95
C GLY A 292 11.63 18.63 0.22
N ARG A 293 11.21 17.58 0.93
CA ARG A 293 10.86 16.28 0.33
C ARG A 293 9.70 16.43 -0.65
N VAL A 294 8.60 17.03 -0.21
CA VAL A 294 7.40 17.20 -1.02
C VAL A 294 7.72 18.01 -2.29
N GLN A 295 8.43 19.14 -2.15
CA GLN A 295 8.83 19.95 -3.29
C GLN A 295 9.69 19.20 -4.31
N LEU A 296 10.67 18.43 -3.84
CA LEU A 296 11.52 17.65 -4.74
C LEU A 296 10.78 16.47 -5.34
N ALA A 297 9.90 15.80 -4.60
CA ALA A 297 9.08 14.70 -5.10
C ALA A 297 8.22 15.15 -6.26
N HIS A 298 7.46 16.25 -6.10
CA HIS A 298 6.58 16.76 -7.14
C HIS A 298 7.32 17.37 -8.31
N THR A 299 8.39 18.14 -8.07
CA THR A 299 9.22 18.68 -9.17
C THR A 299 9.82 17.55 -10.00
N THR A 300 10.36 16.53 -9.34
CA THR A 300 10.94 15.37 -10.01
C THR A 300 9.89 14.56 -10.76
N ALA A 301 8.71 14.32 -10.16
CA ALA A 301 7.61 13.62 -10.83
C ALA A 301 7.19 14.33 -12.13
N ARG A 302 7.10 15.67 -12.11
CA ARG A 302 6.81 16.46 -13.31
C ARG A 302 7.89 16.34 -14.38
N GLU A 303 9.17 16.35 -14.02
CA GLU A 303 10.24 16.14 -15.01
C GLU A 303 10.21 14.71 -15.57
N LEU A 304 10.01 13.70 -14.73
CA LEU A 304 9.87 12.31 -15.16
C LEU A 304 8.70 12.13 -16.14
N GLU A 305 7.56 12.76 -15.86
CA GLU A 305 6.39 12.79 -16.74
C GLU A 305 6.69 13.48 -18.08
N ARG A 306 7.29 14.68 -18.06
CA ARG A 306 7.69 15.40 -19.28
C ARG A 306 8.64 14.61 -20.16
N HIS A 307 9.52 13.82 -19.55
CA HIS A 307 10.45 12.93 -20.25
C HIS A 307 9.85 11.56 -20.57
N GLY A 308 8.59 11.28 -20.21
CA GLY A 308 7.89 10.03 -20.53
C GLY A 308 8.39 8.80 -19.78
N VAL A 309 8.99 8.96 -18.59
CA VAL A 309 9.55 7.87 -17.77
C VAL A 309 8.44 7.11 -17.04
N ARG A 310 7.74 6.22 -17.75
CA ARG A 310 6.59 5.45 -17.21
C ARG A 310 6.96 4.53 -16.03
N GLN A 311 8.22 4.11 -15.93
CA GLN A 311 8.72 3.28 -14.83
C GLN A 311 8.59 3.99 -13.47
N ALA A 312 8.50 5.32 -13.45
CA ALA A 312 8.21 6.10 -12.25
C ALA A 312 6.86 5.76 -11.61
N MET A 313 5.97 5.06 -12.31
CA MET A 313 4.70 4.60 -11.73
C MET A 313 4.85 3.38 -10.82
N HIS A 314 6.05 2.81 -10.69
CA HIS A 314 6.32 1.61 -9.91
C HIS A 314 7.55 1.78 -9.01
N GLY A 315 7.83 0.77 -8.19
CA GLY A 315 9.05 0.66 -7.40
C GLY A 315 9.17 1.69 -6.28
N SER A 316 10.43 1.93 -5.89
CA SER A 316 10.76 2.83 -4.78
C SER A 316 10.32 4.27 -5.03
N TRP A 317 10.34 4.72 -6.29
CA TRP A 317 9.94 6.08 -6.64
C TRP A 317 8.45 6.31 -6.37
N ALA A 318 7.57 5.43 -6.84
CA ALA A 318 6.14 5.53 -6.59
C ALA A 318 5.84 5.63 -5.09
N ARG A 319 6.46 4.75 -4.29
CA ARG A 319 6.34 4.78 -2.82
C ARG A 319 6.82 6.11 -2.22
N THR A 320 8.01 6.57 -2.60
CA THR A 320 8.56 7.84 -2.10
C THR A 320 7.65 9.02 -2.45
N PHE A 321 7.05 9.01 -3.64
CA PHE A 321 6.08 10.02 -4.07
C PHE A 321 4.82 9.99 -3.20
N TYR A 322 4.22 8.83 -2.95
CA TYR A 322 3.02 8.71 -2.10
C TYR A 322 3.23 9.13 -0.66
N GLU A 323 4.37 8.78 -0.09
CA GLU A 323 4.73 9.18 1.27
C GLU A 323 5.07 10.69 1.39
N SER A 324 5.10 11.42 0.27
CA SER A 324 5.39 12.85 0.25
C SER A 324 4.12 13.69 0.41
N GLU A 325 3.48 13.56 1.59
CA GLU A 325 2.29 14.33 1.93
C GLU A 325 2.61 15.78 2.34
N ILE A 326 1.81 16.72 1.84
CA ILE A 326 1.87 18.15 2.18
C ILE A 326 0.75 18.53 3.16
N ASP A 327 1.07 19.38 4.13
CA ASP A 327 0.09 19.91 5.07
C ASP A 327 -0.75 21.04 4.42
N ASP A 328 -2.03 21.11 4.78
CA ASP A 328 -2.98 22.12 4.29
C ASP A 328 -2.54 23.57 4.58
N ASP A 329 -1.83 23.80 5.69
CA ASP A 329 -1.24 25.10 6.04
C ASP A 329 -0.11 25.51 5.08
N VAL A 330 0.63 24.54 4.53
CA VAL A 330 1.67 24.81 3.53
C VAL A 330 1.00 25.09 2.19
N LEU A 331 0.00 24.31 1.79
CA LEU A 331 -0.79 24.55 0.58
C LEU A 331 -1.45 25.93 0.59
N THR A 332 -2.09 26.28 1.69
CA THR A 332 -2.71 27.60 1.87
C THR A 332 -1.67 28.71 1.69
N ARG A 333 -0.50 28.61 2.36
CA ARG A 333 0.57 29.60 2.22
C ARG A 333 1.11 29.71 0.79
N LEU A 334 1.18 28.61 0.02
CA LEU A 334 1.59 28.66 -1.38
C LEU A 334 0.56 29.39 -2.24
N LEU A 335 -0.73 29.09 -2.04
CA LEU A 335 -1.83 29.70 -2.78
C LEU A 335 -2.00 31.19 -2.49
N GLU A 336 -1.66 31.63 -1.28
CA GLU A 336 -1.71 33.04 -0.88
C GLU A 336 -0.55 33.88 -1.46
N ARG A 337 0.53 33.26 -1.98
CA ARG A 337 1.62 34.01 -2.60
C ARG A 337 1.23 34.50 -3.98
N PRO A 338 1.51 35.77 -4.34
CA PRO A 338 1.02 36.38 -5.58
C PRO A 338 1.76 35.95 -6.86
N ASP A 339 2.63 34.93 -6.82
CA ASP A 339 3.37 34.43 -7.98
C ASP A 339 2.74 33.17 -8.62
N ASP A 340 2.92 33.04 -9.93
CA ASP A 340 2.35 31.94 -10.72
C ASP A 340 3.04 30.60 -10.47
N ASP A 341 4.32 30.60 -10.13
CA ASP A 341 5.09 29.39 -9.84
C ASP A 341 4.53 28.68 -8.60
N SER A 342 4.29 29.43 -7.50
CA SER A 342 3.68 28.88 -6.28
C SER A 342 2.25 28.36 -6.53
N LEU A 343 1.50 29.00 -7.44
CA LEU A 343 0.15 28.56 -7.81
C LEU A 343 0.20 27.22 -8.56
N GLU A 344 1.06 27.08 -9.56
CA GLU A 344 1.23 25.83 -10.30
C GLU A 344 1.84 24.73 -9.42
N GLU A 345 2.71 25.08 -8.47
CA GLU A 345 3.21 24.14 -7.46
C GLU A 345 2.06 23.60 -6.58
N ALA A 346 1.21 24.49 -6.07
CA ALA A 346 0.03 24.12 -5.27
C ALA A 346 -0.98 23.28 -6.05
N LEU A 347 -1.25 23.61 -7.33
CA LEU A 347 -2.07 22.78 -8.22
C LEU A 347 -1.45 21.39 -8.42
N GLY A 348 -0.13 21.32 -8.55
CA GLY A 348 0.63 20.07 -8.61
C GLY A 348 0.44 19.18 -7.39
N TYR A 349 0.45 19.76 -6.20
CA TYR A 349 0.24 19.04 -4.95
C TYR A 349 -1.20 18.56 -4.79
N MET A 350 -2.17 19.46 -4.89
CA MET A 350 -3.58 19.12 -4.69
C MET A 350 -4.06 18.14 -5.77
N GLY A 351 -3.56 18.26 -7.00
CA GLY A 351 -3.91 17.37 -8.09
C GLY A 351 -3.28 15.97 -8.01
N ALA A 352 -2.38 15.71 -7.07
CA ALA A 352 -1.86 14.37 -6.79
C ALA A 352 -2.68 13.62 -5.71
N ILE A 353 -3.60 14.32 -5.02
CA ILE A 353 -4.43 13.74 -3.97
C ILE A 353 -5.71 13.22 -4.61
N ASP A 354 -5.80 11.91 -4.81
CA ASP A 354 -7.02 11.26 -5.29
C ASP A 354 -7.85 10.74 -4.12
N PHE A 355 -8.94 11.46 -3.82
CA PHE A 355 -9.97 11.02 -2.87
C PHE A 355 -11.32 10.80 -3.55
N LEU A 356 -11.47 11.16 -4.83
CA LEU A 356 -12.78 11.20 -5.48
C LEU A 356 -13.25 9.79 -5.80
N LEU A 357 -12.48 9.01 -6.56
CA LEU A 357 -12.94 7.70 -7.06
C LEU A 357 -13.05 6.64 -5.97
N THR A 358 -12.25 6.75 -4.91
CA THR A 358 -12.31 5.87 -3.73
C THR A 358 -13.22 6.43 -2.64
N ALA A 359 -13.86 7.60 -2.85
CA ALA A 359 -14.51 8.37 -1.80
C ALA A 359 -13.68 8.44 -0.52
N GLY A 360 -12.34 8.54 -0.66
CA GLY A 360 -11.41 8.63 0.45
C GLY A 360 -11.76 9.79 1.38
N GLY A 361 -11.23 9.75 2.60
CA GLY A 361 -11.56 10.66 3.69
C GLY A 361 -11.78 12.11 3.24
N ARG A 362 -12.87 12.72 3.73
CA ARG A 362 -13.27 14.09 3.40
C ARG A 362 -12.08 15.05 3.57
N PRO A 363 -11.68 15.80 2.54
CA PRO A 363 -10.67 16.85 2.69
C PRO A 363 -11.15 17.88 3.73
N GLU A 364 -10.27 18.26 4.67
CA GLU A 364 -10.59 19.25 5.71
C GLU A 364 -10.97 20.62 5.11
N GLY A 365 -10.47 20.88 3.89
CA GLY A 365 -10.82 22.02 3.07
C GLY A 365 -9.92 23.22 3.35
N LEU A 366 -9.40 23.83 2.28
CA LEU A 366 -8.44 24.92 2.40
C LEU A 366 -9.12 26.26 2.77
N THR A 367 -8.56 26.94 3.77
CA THR A 367 -9.01 28.29 4.14
C THR A 367 -8.32 29.34 3.26
N LEU A 368 -8.89 29.56 2.07
CA LEU A 368 -8.33 30.47 1.06
C LEU A 368 -8.96 31.86 1.08
N SER A 369 -8.13 32.90 0.90
CA SER A 369 -8.56 34.28 0.66
C SER A 369 -9.35 34.43 -0.65
N ALA A 370 -10.08 35.54 -0.79
CA ALA A 370 -10.82 35.81 -2.03
C ALA A 370 -9.89 35.93 -3.25
N ASP A 371 -8.67 36.43 -3.05
CA ASP A 371 -7.68 36.62 -4.11
C ASP A 371 -7.09 35.29 -4.56
N ALA A 372 -6.70 34.43 -3.62
CA ALA A 372 -6.24 33.07 -3.93
C ALA A 372 -7.31 32.28 -4.69
N ARG A 373 -8.57 32.36 -4.26
CA ARG A 373 -9.71 31.73 -4.97
C ARG A 373 -9.87 32.27 -6.39
N ARG A 374 -9.85 33.59 -6.57
CA ARG A 374 -9.98 34.21 -7.90
C ARG A 374 -8.84 33.78 -8.84
N ARG A 375 -7.60 33.71 -8.33
CA ARG A 375 -6.43 33.27 -9.10
C ARG A 375 -6.52 31.80 -9.51
N LEU A 376 -6.96 30.92 -8.61
CA LEU A 376 -7.20 29.51 -8.96
C LEU A 376 -8.26 29.39 -10.06
N LEU A 377 -9.39 30.09 -9.91
CA LEU A 377 -10.50 30.06 -10.87
C LEU A 377 -10.13 30.64 -12.24
N SER A 378 -9.27 31.66 -12.30
CA SER A 378 -8.81 32.25 -13.56
C SER A 378 -7.88 31.35 -14.38
N ARG A 379 -7.45 30.21 -13.82
CA ARG A 379 -6.56 29.24 -14.47
C ARG A 379 -7.31 28.00 -15.00
N LEU A 380 -8.64 27.97 -14.91
CA LEU A 380 -9.43 26.83 -15.36
C LEU A 380 -9.83 27.02 -16.83
N PRO A 381 -9.61 26.02 -17.71
CA PRO A 381 -10.12 26.06 -19.08
C PRO A 381 -11.60 25.69 -19.06
N TYR A 382 -12.50 26.63 -19.35
CA TYR A 382 -13.95 26.37 -19.29
C TYR A 382 -14.50 25.70 -20.54
N ASP A 383 -13.78 25.80 -21.66
CA ASP A 383 -14.21 25.26 -22.95
C ASP A 383 -13.49 23.94 -23.28
N ALA A 384 -14.24 22.96 -23.80
CA ALA A 384 -13.69 21.64 -24.12
C ALA A 384 -12.63 21.65 -25.24
N GLU A 385 -12.70 22.66 -26.13
CA GLU A 385 -11.68 22.90 -27.15
C GLU A 385 -10.40 23.53 -26.58
N GLU A 386 -10.48 24.09 -25.36
CA GLU A 386 -9.35 24.65 -24.63
C GLU A 386 -8.76 23.68 -23.61
N PHE A 387 -9.30 22.46 -23.52
CA PHE A 387 -8.72 21.40 -22.71
C PHE A 387 -7.33 21.09 -23.27
N GLY A 388 -6.31 21.39 -22.47
CA GLY A 388 -4.90 21.10 -22.79
C GLY A 388 -4.60 19.60 -22.73
N ALA A 389 -3.44 19.24 -22.22
CA ALA A 389 -3.11 17.83 -21.99
C ALA A 389 -4.14 17.17 -21.04
N PRO A 390 -4.62 15.95 -21.32
CA PRO A 390 -5.57 15.24 -20.46
C PRO A 390 -5.13 15.16 -18.99
N GLU A 391 -3.84 14.95 -18.75
CA GLU A 391 -3.23 14.88 -17.43
C GLU A 391 -3.34 16.22 -16.69
N ASP A 392 -3.17 17.35 -17.39
CA ASP A 392 -3.35 18.69 -16.81
C ASP A 392 -4.81 18.95 -16.45
N VAL A 393 -5.77 18.48 -17.26
CA VAL A 393 -7.21 18.61 -16.97
C VAL A 393 -7.58 17.80 -15.73
N LEU A 394 -7.15 16.52 -15.67
CA LEU A 394 -7.34 15.67 -14.50
C LEU A 394 -6.77 16.31 -13.23
N ARG A 395 -5.53 16.80 -13.29
CA ARG A 395 -4.86 17.49 -12.18
C ARG A 395 -5.66 18.70 -11.70
N ARG A 396 -6.22 19.49 -12.63
CA ARG A 396 -7.05 20.67 -12.28
C ARG A 396 -8.38 20.27 -11.64
N VAL A 397 -9.05 19.22 -12.14
CA VAL A 397 -10.30 18.69 -11.54
C VAL A 397 -10.04 18.23 -10.10
N LEU A 398 -8.99 17.45 -9.87
CA LEU A 398 -8.58 17.01 -8.54
C LEU A 398 -8.26 18.19 -7.63
N ALA A 399 -7.47 19.15 -8.12
CA ALA A 399 -7.04 20.30 -7.34
C ALA A 399 -8.20 21.21 -6.89
N VAL A 400 -9.14 21.54 -7.78
CA VAL A 400 -10.30 22.38 -7.40
C VAL A 400 -11.28 21.64 -6.50
N SER A 401 -11.35 20.31 -6.63
CA SER A 401 -12.15 19.45 -5.76
C SER A 401 -11.57 19.40 -4.36
N TYR A 402 -10.26 19.17 -4.23
CA TYR A 402 -9.53 19.19 -2.96
C TYR A 402 -9.68 20.55 -2.24
N ALA A 403 -9.49 21.64 -2.99
CA ALA A 403 -9.65 22.99 -2.45
C ALA A 403 -11.11 23.38 -2.12
N GLY A 404 -12.10 22.54 -2.47
CA GLY A 404 -13.53 22.82 -2.21
C GLY A 404 -14.06 24.06 -2.95
N LEU A 405 -13.49 24.36 -4.13
CA LEU A 405 -13.82 25.56 -4.89
C LEU A 405 -15.11 25.42 -5.68
N ARG A 406 -16.26 25.62 -5.02
CA ARG A 406 -17.58 25.61 -5.68
C ARG A 406 -17.70 26.51 -6.92
N GLY A 407 -16.93 27.60 -7.00
CA GLY A 407 -16.89 28.47 -8.19
C GLY A 407 -16.37 27.77 -9.46
N ALA A 408 -15.72 26.61 -9.32
CA ALA A 408 -15.23 25.79 -10.41
C ALA A 408 -16.28 24.78 -10.93
N SER A 409 -17.53 24.82 -10.44
CA SER A 409 -18.57 23.84 -10.84
C SER A 409 -18.79 23.81 -12.35
N GLY A 410 -18.81 24.97 -13.01
CA GLY A 410 -18.97 25.03 -14.47
C GLY A 410 -17.85 24.33 -15.24
N PHE A 411 -16.59 24.44 -14.78
CA PHE A 411 -15.47 23.70 -15.36
C PHE A 411 -15.63 22.19 -15.15
N VAL A 412 -15.95 21.76 -13.92
CA VAL A 412 -16.13 20.34 -13.59
C VAL A 412 -17.29 19.75 -14.39
N GLU A 413 -18.42 20.44 -14.50
CA GLU A 413 -19.58 20.02 -15.29
C GLU A 413 -19.24 19.94 -16.80
N ALA A 414 -18.45 20.88 -17.33
CA ALA A 414 -18.00 20.85 -18.72
C ALA A 414 -17.11 19.64 -19.02
N VAL A 415 -16.17 19.30 -18.12
CA VAL A 415 -15.34 18.08 -18.26
C VAL A 415 -16.19 16.82 -18.09
N ALA A 416 -17.09 16.79 -17.11
CA ALA A 416 -17.92 15.63 -16.80
C ALA A 416 -18.91 15.30 -17.95
N GLY A 417 -19.44 16.32 -18.61
CA GLY A 417 -20.37 16.19 -19.74
C GLY A 417 -19.71 16.10 -21.12
N SER A 418 -18.38 16.19 -21.22
CA SER A 418 -17.67 16.17 -22.51
C SER A 418 -17.57 14.74 -23.08
N PRO A 419 -18.11 14.46 -24.27
CA PRO A 419 -17.95 13.16 -24.92
C PRO A 419 -16.49 12.82 -25.23
N VAL A 420 -15.68 13.84 -25.53
CA VAL A 420 -14.24 13.69 -25.76
C VAL A 420 -13.54 13.26 -24.48
N ALA A 421 -13.84 13.89 -23.35
CA ALA A 421 -13.28 13.50 -22.06
C ALA A 421 -13.75 12.11 -21.61
N ALA A 422 -15.00 11.75 -21.89
CA ALA A 422 -15.52 10.41 -21.62
C ALA A 422 -14.83 9.31 -22.44
N ALA A 423 -14.39 9.61 -23.66
CA ALA A 423 -13.68 8.68 -24.54
C ALA A 423 -12.15 8.70 -24.38
N THR A 424 -11.58 9.63 -23.60
CA THR A 424 -10.13 9.78 -23.45
C THR A 424 -9.65 9.06 -22.19
N PRO A 425 -8.91 7.95 -22.30
CA PRO A 425 -8.32 7.29 -21.14
C PRO A 425 -7.10 8.06 -20.64
N VAL A 426 -6.97 8.15 -19.31
CA VAL A 426 -5.82 8.72 -18.61
C VAL A 426 -5.28 7.69 -17.64
N ARG A 427 -3.96 7.57 -17.58
CA ARG A 427 -3.26 6.71 -16.64
C ARG A 427 -2.63 7.55 -15.55
N TYR A 428 -2.88 7.16 -14.30
CA TYR A 428 -2.25 7.77 -13.14
C TYR A 428 -2.02 6.71 -12.07
N VAL A 429 -1.29 7.06 -11.02
CA VAL A 429 -0.89 6.13 -9.98
C VAL A 429 -1.63 6.48 -8.70
N HIS A 430 -2.35 5.52 -8.12
CA HIS A 430 -3.09 5.61 -6.86
C HIS A 430 -2.40 4.80 -5.76
N SER A 431 -2.16 5.38 -4.59
CA SER A 431 -1.37 4.74 -3.52
C SER A 431 -1.94 3.38 -3.06
N GLY A 432 -3.27 3.24 -3.01
CA GLY A 432 -3.94 2.01 -2.59
C GLY A 432 -4.22 0.99 -3.70
N HIS A 433 -4.18 1.39 -4.98
CA HIS A 433 -4.63 0.55 -6.09
C HIS A 433 -3.64 0.46 -7.25
N GLY A 434 -2.49 1.13 -7.14
CA GLY A 434 -1.45 1.10 -8.15
C GLY A 434 -1.79 1.94 -9.37
N VAL A 435 -1.35 1.49 -10.56
CA VAL A 435 -1.64 2.17 -11.82
C VAL A 435 -3.09 1.95 -12.22
N LEU A 436 -3.85 3.04 -12.32
CA LEU A 436 -5.22 3.06 -12.77
C LEU A 436 -5.33 3.68 -14.16
N GLU A 437 -6.14 3.06 -15.02
CA GLU A 437 -6.62 3.65 -16.26
C GLU A 437 -8.08 4.02 -16.10
N VAL A 438 -8.42 5.29 -16.30
CA VAL A 438 -9.77 5.83 -16.16
C VAL A 438 -10.11 6.77 -17.30
N ALA A 439 -11.39 6.94 -17.61
CA ALA A 439 -11.80 8.05 -18.47
C ALA A 439 -11.48 9.40 -17.80
N LEU A 440 -11.03 10.38 -18.59
CA LEU A 440 -10.72 11.73 -18.10
C LEU A 440 -11.91 12.37 -17.36
N SER A 441 -13.14 12.09 -17.80
CA SER A 441 -14.34 12.62 -17.14
C SER A 441 -14.71 11.92 -15.83
N ALA A 442 -14.09 10.78 -15.47
CA ALA A 442 -14.47 10.00 -14.29
C ALA A 442 -14.35 10.82 -12.99
N HIS A 443 -13.19 11.42 -12.71
CA HIS A 443 -13.03 12.28 -11.54
C HIS A 443 -13.97 13.49 -11.57
N ALA A 444 -14.24 14.05 -12.75
CA ALA A 444 -15.15 15.18 -12.88
C ALA A 444 -16.60 14.79 -12.54
N ILE A 445 -17.07 13.61 -12.97
CA ILE A 445 -18.39 13.06 -12.62
C ILE A 445 -18.52 12.93 -11.10
N THR A 446 -17.53 12.35 -10.42
CA THR A 446 -17.56 12.23 -8.96
C THR A 446 -17.47 13.59 -8.27
N ALA A 447 -16.70 14.53 -8.83
CA ALA A 447 -16.61 15.90 -8.34
C ALA A 447 -17.95 16.67 -8.42
N VAL A 448 -18.82 16.39 -9.40
CA VAL A 448 -20.21 16.91 -9.41
C VAL A 448 -20.95 16.49 -8.14
N GLY A 449 -20.83 15.23 -7.72
CA GLY A 449 -21.39 14.73 -6.46
C GLY A 449 -20.81 15.44 -5.23
N TRP A 450 -19.48 15.57 -5.18
CA TRP A 450 -18.80 16.30 -4.11
C TRP A 450 -19.24 17.77 -4.00
N PHE A 451 -19.33 18.49 -5.12
CA PHE A 451 -19.78 19.88 -5.14
C PHE A 451 -21.26 20.03 -4.79
N GLY A 452 -22.12 19.08 -5.20
CA GLY A 452 -23.50 19.01 -4.74
C GLY A 452 -23.61 18.85 -3.22
N ARG A 453 -22.74 18.03 -2.61
CA ARG A 453 -22.67 17.91 -1.14
C ARG A 453 -22.21 19.21 -0.48
N LEU A 454 -21.13 19.83 -0.96
CA LEU A 454 -20.66 21.12 -0.46
C LEU A 454 -21.74 22.23 -0.58
N ALA A 455 -22.59 22.14 -1.60
CA ALA A 455 -23.72 23.04 -1.76
C ALA A 455 -24.81 22.79 -0.71
N ALA A 456 -25.19 21.53 -0.50
CA ALA A 456 -26.17 21.12 0.50
C ALA A 456 -25.77 21.53 1.94
N GLU A 457 -24.48 21.39 2.29
CA GLU A 457 -23.94 21.81 3.59
C GLU A 457 -24.06 23.33 3.83
N ARG A 458 -24.11 24.11 2.75
CA ARG A 458 -24.39 25.56 2.78
C ARG A 458 -25.86 25.89 2.54
N GLN A 459 -26.76 24.91 2.73
CA GLN A 459 -28.21 25.04 2.59
C GLN A 459 -28.70 25.32 1.16
N ASP A 460 -27.87 25.06 0.14
CA ASP A 460 -28.24 25.18 -1.27
C ASP A 460 -28.85 23.87 -1.80
N GLN A 461 -30.11 23.65 -1.44
CA GLN A 461 -30.87 22.45 -1.80
C GLN A 461 -31.21 22.36 -3.30
N ARG A 462 -31.05 23.46 -4.03
CA ARG A 462 -31.26 23.47 -5.48
C ARG A 462 -30.09 22.79 -6.17
N ALA A 463 -28.86 23.26 -5.90
CA ALA A 463 -27.65 22.68 -6.48
C ALA A 463 -27.48 21.19 -6.11
N LEU A 464 -27.86 20.80 -4.88
CA LEU A 464 -27.92 19.38 -4.49
C LEU A 464 -28.80 18.55 -5.44
N ARG A 465 -30.04 18.99 -5.67
CA ARG A 465 -31.00 18.26 -6.52
C ARG A 465 -30.59 18.27 -7.98
N GLU A 466 -30.01 19.35 -8.47
CA GLU A 466 -29.44 19.43 -9.82
C GLU A 466 -28.32 18.39 -10.00
N ALA A 467 -27.36 18.31 -9.07
CA ALA A 467 -26.30 17.30 -9.09
C ALA A 467 -26.85 15.87 -8.99
N GLN A 468 -27.79 15.60 -8.08
CA GLN A 468 -28.43 14.28 -7.95
C GLN A 468 -29.16 13.88 -9.24
N THR A 469 -29.95 14.79 -9.81
CA THR A 469 -30.71 14.52 -11.04
C THR A 469 -29.76 14.25 -12.20
N TRP A 470 -28.72 15.08 -12.34
CA TRP A 470 -27.73 14.91 -13.39
C TRP A 470 -27.03 13.55 -13.29
N LEU A 471 -26.54 13.18 -12.11
CA LEU A 471 -25.89 11.88 -11.89
C LEU A 471 -26.84 10.69 -12.12
N GLN A 472 -28.12 10.80 -11.75
CA GLN A 472 -29.10 9.73 -11.96
C GLN A 472 -29.43 9.50 -13.44
N HIS A 473 -29.36 10.55 -14.26
CA HIS A 473 -29.70 10.50 -15.69
C HIS A 473 -28.45 10.46 -16.58
N LEU A 474 -27.25 10.43 -16.00
CA LEU A 474 -26.01 10.35 -16.75
C LEU A 474 -25.91 8.98 -17.43
N ASP A 475 -25.99 9.00 -18.76
CA ASP A 475 -25.78 7.82 -19.58
C ASP A 475 -24.29 7.52 -19.66
N VAL A 476 -23.92 6.35 -19.16
CA VAL A 476 -22.54 5.82 -19.18
C VAL A 476 -22.51 4.44 -19.81
N VAL A 477 -23.61 4.03 -20.45
CA VAL A 477 -23.72 2.76 -21.16
C VAL A 477 -22.74 2.77 -22.32
N ASP A 478 -22.07 1.63 -22.53
CA ASP A 478 -21.02 1.43 -23.56
C ASP A 478 -19.75 2.30 -23.40
N GLY A 479 -19.64 3.07 -22.31
CA GLY A 479 -18.46 3.86 -21.98
C GLY A 479 -17.37 3.10 -21.22
N HIS A 480 -16.27 3.77 -20.89
CA HIS A 480 -15.22 3.21 -20.04
C HIS A 480 -15.78 2.82 -18.66
N PRO A 481 -15.43 1.65 -18.07
CA PRO A 481 -16.02 1.17 -16.81
C PRO A 481 -15.92 2.15 -15.63
N SER A 482 -14.90 3.00 -15.62
CA SER A 482 -14.73 4.03 -14.58
C SER A 482 -15.84 5.09 -14.56
N LEU A 483 -16.61 5.27 -15.63
CA LEU A 483 -17.70 6.24 -15.69
C LEU A 483 -18.88 5.82 -14.81
N GLU A 484 -19.28 4.55 -14.89
CA GLU A 484 -20.30 3.96 -14.01
C GLU A 484 -19.84 4.03 -12.56
N ARG A 485 -18.60 3.61 -12.28
CA ARG A 485 -17.98 3.72 -10.95
C ARG A 485 -18.09 5.15 -10.44
N ALA A 486 -17.61 6.13 -11.21
CA ALA A 486 -17.63 7.53 -10.83
C ALA A 486 -19.03 8.07 -10.53
N ARG A 487 -20.03 7.66 -11.34
CA ARG A 487 -21.44 8.01 -11.16
C ARG A 487 -21.99 7.45 -9.84
N LEU A 488 -21.76 6.16 -9.57
CA LEU A 488 -22.20 5.49 -8.33
C LEU A 488 -21.56 6.11 -7.09
N VAL A 489 -20.26 6.40 -7.15
CA VAL A 489 -19.52 7.04 -6.06
C VAL A 489 -20.02 8.47 -5.83
N GLY A 490 -20.22 9.26 -6.89
CA GLY A 490 -20.80 10.60 -6.80
C GLY A 490 -22.19 10.60 -6.14
N LEU A 491 -23.06 9.64 -6.51
CA LEU A 491 -24.36 9.44 -5.86
C LEU A 491 -24.23 9.05 -4.39
N GLY A 492 -23.27 8.16 -4.07
CA GLY A 492 -22.96 7.74 -2.70
C GLY A 492 -22.56 8.92 -1.81
N ILE A 493 -21.67 9.80 -2.29
CA ILE A 493 -21.25 11.01 -1.58
C ILE A 493 -22.44 11.94 -1.27
N LEU A 494 -23.43 11.99 -2.16
CA LEU A 494 -24.68 12.75 -1.98
C LEU A 494 -25.70 12.10 -1.03
N GLY A 495 -25.37 10.93 -0.46
CA GLY A 495 -26.26 10.16 0.42
C GLY A 495 -27.15 9.16 -0.30
N VAL A 496 -27.07 9.06 -1.63
CA VAL A 496 -27.81 8.07 -2.44
C VAL A 496 -26.96 6.80 -2.54
N TRP A 497 -26.81 6.10 -1.41
CA TRP A 497 -25.85 5.00 -1.25
C TRP A 497 -26.32 3.64 -1.79
N ARG A 498 -27.64 3.43 -1.97
CA ARG A 498 -28.16 2.12 -2.41
C ARG A 498 -27.68 1.70 -3.80
N PRO A 499 -27.68 2.57 -4.83
CA PRO A 499 -27.12 2.22 -6.14
C PRO A 499 -25.67 1.76 -6.04
N LEU A 500 -24.84 2.43 -5.24
CA LEU A 500 -23.45 2.07 -5.02
C LEU A 500 -23.29 0.63 -4.51
N LEU A 501 -24.04 0.25 -3.47
CA LEU A 501 -23.97 -1.12 -2.93
C LEU A 501 -24.61 -2.17 -3.84
N LEU A 502 -25.57 -1.78 -4.68
CA LEU A 502 -26.18 -2.68 -5.68
C LEU A 502 -25.28 -2.88 -6.91
N GLY A 503 -24.45 -1.88 -7.23
CA GLY A 503 -23.54 -1.89 -8.37
C GLY A 503 -22.19 -2.56 -8.09
N LEU A 504 -21.95 -3.09 -6.88
CA LEU A 504 -20.72 -3.82 -6.59
C LEU A 504 -20.60 -5.06 -7.49
N VAL A 505 -19.45 -5.19 -8.14
CA VAL A 505 -19.08 -6.29 -9.01
C VAL A 505 -17.75 -6.91 -8.54
N PRO A 506 -17.53 -8.22 -8.72
CA PRO A 506 -16.24 -8.84 -8.42
C PRO A 506 -15.11 -8.22 -9.25
N GLY A 507 -13.90 -8.15 -8.69
CA GLY A 507 -12.72 -7.62 -9.36
C GLY A 507 -12.66 -6.09 -9.54
N ASP A 508 -13.52 -5.31 -8.86
CA ASP A 508 -13.43 -3.85 -8.79
C ASP A 508 -13.10 -3.35 -7.37
N PRO A 509 -11.82 -3.45 -6.95
CA PRO A 509 -11.40 -3.06 -5.59
C PRO A 509 -11.59 -1.58 -5.32
N VAL A 510 -11.56 -0.72 -6.34
CA VAL A 510 -11.78 0.74 -6.20
C VAL A 510 -13.22 1.01 -5.79
N LEU A 511 -14.19 0.35 -6.45
CA LEU A 511 -15.60 0.48 -6.10
C LEU A 511 -15.91 -0.13 -4.73
N HIS A 512 -15.24 -1.22 -4.34
CA HIS A 512 -15.38 -1.83 -3.02
C HIS A 512 -14.90 -0.90 -1.91
N GLU A 513 -13.72 -0.30 -2.09
CA GLU A 513 -13.19 0.71 -1.17
C GLU A 513 -14.12 1.93 -1.11
N ALA A 514 -14.59 2.44 -2.26
CA ALA A 514 -15.51 3.56 -2.28
C ALA A 514 -16.84 3.29 -1.59
N ALA A 515 -17.40 2.09 -1.75
CA ALA A 515 -18.57 1.65 -1.01
C ALA A 515 -18.32 1.65 0.51
N ALA A 516 -17.16 1.17 0.94
CA ALA A 516 -16.79 1.17 2.34
C ALA A 516 -16.66 2.59 2.89
N ASN A 517 -15.90 3.45 2.22
CA ASN A 517 -15.66 4.82 2.65
C ASN A 517 -16.96 5.64 2.64
N VAL A 518 -17.79 5.54 1.58
CA VAL A 518 -19.11 6.20 1.56
C VAL A 518 -19.94 5.83 2.78
N VAL A 519 -20.04 4.53 3.08
CA VAL A 519 -20.85 4.05 4.19
C VAL A 519 -20.29 4.47 5.55
N MET A 520 -18.97 4.49 5.72
CA MET A 520 -18.33 4.72 7.02
C MET A 520 -18.04 6.19 7.33
N ASP A 521 -17.77 7.00 6.30
CA ASP A 521 -17.24 8.35 6.45
C ASP A 521 -18.17 9.44 5.88
N TRP A 522 -19.01 9.10 4.91
CA TRP A 522 -19.91 10.07 4.27
C TRP A 522 -21.35 10.00 4.79
N LEU A 523 -21.72 8.90 5.45
CA LEU A 523 -23.02 8.72 6.10
C LEU A 523 -22.92 8.87 7.64
N PRO A 524 -24.01 9.27 8.32
CA PRO A 524 -25.21 9.87 7.74
C PRO A 524 -24.94 11.25 7.11
N THR A 525 -25.79 11.67 6.20
CA THR A 525 -25.71 13.02 5.60
C THR A 525 -26.22 14.08 6.59
N PRO A 526 -25.64 15.30 6.60
CA PRO A 526 -26.10 16.40 7.46
C PRO A 526 -27.41 17.05 6.98
N TYR A 527 -27.95 16.60 5.85
CA TYR A 527 -29.19 17.07 5.23
C TYR A 527 -30.17 15.90 5.04
N PRO A 528 -31.48 16.18 5.02
CA PRO A 528 -32.50 15.16 4.79
C PRO A 528 -32.37 14.55 3.38
N THR A 529 -32.63 13.25 3.30
CA THR A 529 -32.66 12.47 2.05
C THR A 529 -33.89 11.57 2.05
N ASP A 530 -34.33 11.11 0.88
CA ASP A 530 -35.53 10.27 0.74
C ASP A 530 -35.35 8.86 1.33
N THR A 531 -34.10 8.41 1.46
CA THR A 531 -33.75 7.11 2.06
C THR A 531 -33.02 7.30 3.38
N PRO A 532 -33.32 6.50 4.42
CA PRO A 532 -32.55 6.56 5.66
C PRO A 532 -31.05 6.36 5.41
N THR A 533 -30.25 7.30 5.91
CA THR A 533 -28.78 7.31 5.80
C THR A 533 -28.08 6.96 7.11
N ASP A 534 -28.84 6.67 8.18
CA ASP A 534 -28.25 6.25 9.45
C ASP A 534 -27.58 4.86 9.33
N HIS A 535 -26.45 4.70 10.03
CA HIS A 535 -25.66 3.47 10.00
C HIS A 535 -26.45 2.21 10.36
N ALA A 536 -27.45 2.30 11.25
CA ALA A 536 -28.26 1.15 11.64
C ALA A 536 -29.20 0.71 10.50
N SER A 537 -29.79 1.66 9.78
CA SER A 537 -30.60 1.37 8.59
C SER A 537 -29.78 0.81 7.43
N VAL A 538 -28.56 1.31 7.22
CA VAL A 538 -27.62 0.76 6.22
C VAL A 538 -27.24 -0.68 6.58
N ALA A 539 -26.79 -0.92 7.82
CA ALA A 539 -26.42 -2.25 8.31
C ALA A 539 -27.57 -3.26 8.17
N ARG A 540 -28.80 -2.86 8.55
CA ARG A 540 -29.99 -3.70 8.42
C ARG A 540 -30.27 -4.06 6.97
N TRP A 541 -30.19 -3.09 6.05
CA TRP A 541 -30.41 -3.34 4.63
C TRP A 541 -29.37 -4.32 4.05
N ILE A 542 -28.09 -4.16 4.40
CA ILE A 542 -27.03 -5.07 3.96
C ILE A 542 -27.27 -6.47 4.53
N GLY A 543 -27.53 -6.58 5.85
CA GLY A 543 -27.79 -7.85 6.53
C GLY A 543 -28.99 -8.61 5.93
N GLN A 544 -30.07 -7.91 5.59
CA GLN A 544 -31.24 -8.50 4.93
C GLN A 544 -30.89 -9.08 3.55
N ARG A 545 -30.04 -8.39 2.76
CA ARG A 545 -29.61 -8.92 1.46
C ARG A 545 -28.72 -10.15 1.59
N LEU A 546 -27.77 -10.12 2.54
CA LEU A 546 -26.88 -11.24 2.83
C LEU A 546 -27.65 -12.48 3.31
N THR A 547 -28.68 -12.28 4.13
CA THR A 547 -29.52 -13.37 4.67
C THR A 547 -30.49 -13.91 3.62
N ALA A 548 -31.05 -13.04 2.77
CA ALA A 548 -31.96 -13.44 1.71
C ALA A 548 -31.27 -14.10 0.49
N GLY A 549 -29.95 -14.32 0.53
CA GLY A 549 -29.20 -14.93 -0.58
C GLY A 549 -29.20 -14.09 -1.86
N ARG A 550 -29.45 -12.78 -1.78
CA ARG A 550 -29.50 -11.87 -2.94
C ARG A 550 -28.13 -11.44 -3.45
N VAL A 551 -27.07 -11.83 -2.75
CA VAL A 551 -25.67 -11.58 -3.11
C VAL A 551 -25.02 -12.95 -3.25
N THR A 552 -24.81 -13.35 -4.49
CA THR A 552 -24.31 -14.69 -4.85
C THR A 552 -22.80 -14.71 -5.03
N ASP A 553 -22.21 -13.57 -5.38
CA ASP A 553 -20.77 -13.45 -5.57
C ASP A 553 -20.03 -13.46 -4.22
N PRO A 554 -19.00 -14.32 -4.04
CA PRO A 554 -18.27 -14.45 -2.78
C PRO A 554 -17.52 -13.17 -2.36
N GLU A 555 -16.89 -12.48 -3.31
CA GLU A 555 -16.08 -11.29 -3.06
C GLU A 555 -16.98 -10.14 -2.63
N VAL A 556 -18.08 -9.89 -3.36
CA VAL A 556 -19.07 -8.88 -2.98
C VAL A 556 -19.72 -9.22 -1.63
N ARG A 557 -19.98 -10.52 -1.38
CA ARG A 557 -20.52 -10.98 -0.10
C ARG A 557 -19.54 -10.71 1.05
N GLU A 558 -18.25 -10.92 0.85
CA GLU A 558 -17.20 -10.61 1.83
C GLU A 558 -17.16 -9.11 2.13
N VAL A 559 -17.08 -8.25 1.11
CA VAL A 559 -17.08 -6.79 1.26
C VAL A 559 -18.28 -6.32 2.07
N LEU A 560 -19.48 -6.77 1.72
CA LEU A 560 -20.71 -6.42 2.45
C LEU A 560 -20.73 -6.99 3.88
N SER A 561 -20.17 -8.17 4.11
CA SER A 561 -20.09 -8.77 5.45
C SER A 561 -19.13 -7.97 6.33
N THR A 562 -17.96 -7.59 5.81
CA THR A 562 -16.99 -6.72 6.47
C THR A 562 -17.61 -5.37 6.81
N LEU A 563 -18.41 -4.80 5.91
CA LEU A 563 -19.13 -3.56 6.18
C LEU A 563 -20.15 -3.68 7.31
N VAL A 564 -20.93 -4.76 7.36
CA VAL A 564 -21.85 -5.01 8.49
C VAL A 564 -21.08 -5.12 9.81
N THR A 565 -19.95 -5.83 9.81
CA THR A 565 -19.10 -5.95 11.00
C THR A 565 -18.54 -4.60 11.43
N ALA A 566 -18.02 -3.80 10.50
CA ALA A 566 -17.51 -2.46 10.79
C ALA A 566 -18.59 -1.51 11.33
N LEU A 567 -19.79 -1.54 10.73
CA LEU A 567 -20.94 -0.78 11.22
C LEU A 567 -21.36 -1.24 12.62
N GLY A 568 -21.38 -2.55 12.88
CA GLY A 568 -21.69 -3.10 14.20
C GLY A 568 -20.70 -2.66 15.28
N GLN A 569 -19.39 -2.66 14.96
CA GLN A 569 -18.35 -2.13 15.84
C GLN A 569 -18.57 -0.63 16.13
N ARG A 570 -18.86 0.17 15.10
CA ARG A 570 -19.11 1.61 15.24
C ARG A 570 -20.37 1.94 16.05
N LEU A 571 -21.41 1.11 15.93
CA LEU A 571 -22.66 1.25 16.68
C LEU A 571 -22.57 0.70 18.12
N GLY A 572 -21.45 0.06 18.49
CA GLY A 572 -21.30 -0.58 19.80
C GLY A 572 -22.25 -1.76 20.03
N SER A 573 -22.87 -2.29 18.96
CA SER A 573 -23.82 -3.40 19.01
C SER A 573 -23.80 -4.16 17.68
N TYR A 574 -23.77 -5.49 17.74
CA TYR A 574 -24.03 -6.29 16.56
C TYR A 574 -25.49 -6.09 16.15
N VAL A 575 -25.71 -5.50 14.98
CA VAL A 575 -27.04 -5.39 14.38
C VAL A 575 -27.43 -6.77 13.85
N HIS A 576 -27.84 -7.66 14.74
CA HIS A 576 -28.62 -8.84 14.38
C HIS A 576 -30.09 -8.43 14.35
N ASP A 577 -30.74 -8.52 13.19
CA ASP A 577 -32.19 -8.62 13.18
C ASP A 577 -32.56 -9.92 13.93
N PRO A 578 -33.57 -9.92 14.82
CA PRO A 578 -34.11 -11.16 15.34
C PRO A 578 -34.60 -11.99 14.16
N MET A 579 -34.00 -13.17 13.97
CA MET A 579 -34.46 -14.17 13.01
C MET A 579 -35.99 -14.29 13.10
N PRO A 580 -36.75 -14.19 11.99
CA PRO A 580 -38.17 -14.46 12.05
C PRO A 580 -38.34 -15.91 12.52
N THR A 581 -38.90 -16.08 13.72
CA THR A 581 -39.18 -17.37 14.37
C THR A 581 -40.33 -18.13 13.72
N THR A 582 -40.79 -17.70 12.54
CA THR A 582 -41.88 -18.34 11.82
C THR A 582 -41.29 -19.15 10.65
N PRO A 583 -41.36 -20.49 10.68
CA PRO A 583 -41.02 -21.28 9.51
C PRO A 583 -41.95 -20.89 8.35
N PRO A 584 -41.47 -20.94 7.10
CA PRO A 584 -42.30 -20.64 5.95
C PRO A 584 -43.51 -21.57 5.95
N THR A 585 -44.70 -20.98 6.04
CA THR A 585 -45.95 -21.70 5.87
C THR A 585 -46.01 -22.14 4.41
N VAL A 586 -45.72 -23.42 4.16
CA VAL A 586 -45.97 -24.05 2.87
C VAL A 586 -47.47 -23.99 2.64
N SER A 587 -47.91 -23.00 1.86
CA SER A 587 -49.26 -22.95 1.33
C SER A 587 -49.35 -24.03 0.25
N ILE A 588 -49.86 -25.20 0.63
CA ILE A 588 -50.23 -26.25 -0.32
C ILE A 588 -51.37 -25.67 -1.19
N PRO A 589 -51.20 -25.55 -2.51
CA PRO A 589 -52.28 -25.10 -3.38
C PRO A 589 -53.40 -26.14 -3.36
N SER A 590 -54.60 -25.72 -2.98
CA SER A 590 -55.83 -26.51 -3.08
C SER A 590 -56.03 -26.94 -4.54
N MET A 591 -56.10 -28.27 -4.76
CA MET A 591 -56.48 -28.83 -6.06
C MET A 591 -57.91 -28.41 -6.42
N PRO A 592 -58.18 -28.09 -7.69
CA PRO A 592 -59.55 -27.86 -8.15
C PRO A 592 -60.32 -29.19 -8.21
N ASP A 593 -61.55 -29.14 -7.69
CA ASP A 593 -62.57 -30.18 -7.79
C ASP A 593 -62.74 -30.61 -9.26
N LEU A 594 -62.37 -31.86 -9.55
CA LEU A 594 -62.77 -32.55 -10.77
C LEU A 594 -64.17 -33.11 -10.54
N GLY A 595 -65.16 -32.44 -11.12
CA GLY A 595 -66.54 -32.92 -11.17
C GLY A 595 -66.63 -34.34 -11.72
N GLY A 596 -67.34 -35.19 -10.98
CA GLY A 596 -67.78 -36.50 -11.45
C GLY A 596 -68.98 -36.39 -12.40
N PRO A 597 -69.29 -37.46 -13.18
CA PRO A 597 -70.45 -37.49 -14.04
C PRO A 597 -71.67 -38.07 -13.32
N GLN A 598 -72.74 -37.27 -13.20
CA GLN A 598 -74.14 -37.55 -13.55
C GLN A 598 -75.04 -36.46 -12.96
#